data_AF-A0AA41PUB9-F1
#
_entry.id   AF-A0AA41PUB9-F1
#
_cell.length_a   1.000
_cell.length_b   1.000
_cell.length_c   1.000
_cell.angle_alpha   90.00
_cell.angle_beta   90.00
_cell.angle_gamma   90.00
#
_symmetry.space_group_name_H-M   'P 1'
#
loop_
_entity.id
_entity.type
_entity.pdbx_description
1 polymer ?
#
loop_
_entity_poly.entity_id
_entity_poly.type
_entity_poly.pdbx_seq_one_letter_code
_entity_poly.pdbx_strand_id
1 'polypeptide(L)'
;MNLDELFERSPWQWGLRGDPHVWAAMREYLRGRPLPDDAFATRRVLEEAFTEVVGVAPQWLPGQDEAIPVAQFRTGSGISDGIVSLHYWSCTAIPLLVDRAGAAKGW
;
A
#
# COMPACT_ATOMS: atom_id res chain seq x y z
N MET A 1 14.92 10.57 -6.64
CA MET A 1 14.20 9.53 -5.89
C MET A 1 12.92 9.21 -6.65
N ASN A 2 12.63 7.92 -6.81
CA ASN A 2 11.42 7.40 -7.45
C ASN A 2 10.45 6.86 -6.39
N LEU A 3 9.19 6.67 -6.77
CA LEU A 3 8.14 6.17 -5.88
C LEU A 3 8.41 4.76 -5.35
N ASP A 4 9.02 3.88 -6.15
CA ASP A 4 9.32 2.50 -5.76
C ASP A 4 10.40 2.39 -4.67
N GLU A 5 11.28 3.39 -4.57
CA GLU A 5 12.31 3.46 -3.54
C GLU A 5 11.70 3.66 -2.13
N LEU A 6 10.48 4.24 -2.04
CA LEU A 6 9.74 4.35 -0.78
C LEU A 6 9.44 2.98 -0.15
N PHE A 7 9.43 1.90 -0.95
CA PHE A 7 9.05 0.56 -0.54
C PHE A 7 10.24 -0.32 -0.14
N GLU A 8 11.49 0.15 -0.28
CA GLU A 8 12.70 -0.65 -0.03
C GLU A 8 12.72 -1.26 1.37
N ARG A 9 12.35 -0.48 2.38
CA ARG A 9 12.22 -0.96 3.75
C ARG A 9 10.80 -1.42 4.04
N SER A 10 10.61 -2.72 4.14
CA SER A 10 9.33 -3.26 4.61
C SER A 10 9.00 -2.79 6.04
N PRO A 11 7.72 -2.57 6.38
CA PRO A 11 7.27 -2.43 7.75
C PRO A 11 7.52 -3.71 8.56
N TRP A 12 7.67 -3.56 9.87
CA TRP A 12 7.92 -4.68 10.78
C TRP A 12 6.66 -5.52 11.05
N GLN A 13 5.49 -4.88 10.98
CA GLN A 13 4.19 -5.51 11.19
C GLN A 13 3.28 -5.22 9.99
N TRP A 14 2.45 -6.20 9.66
CA TRP A 14 1.46 -6.17 8.59
C TRP A 14 0.06 -6.34 9.18
N GLY A 15 -0.98 -5.88 8.48
CA GLY A 15 -2.36 -6.12 8.89
C GLY A 15 -2.75 -7.59 8.73
N LEU A 16 -2.62 -8.13 7.52
CA LEU A 16 -2.98 -9.47 7.10
C LEU A 16 -1.95 -10.06 6.13
N ARG A 17 -2.06 -11.36 5.83
CA ARG A 17 -1.05 -12.07 5.02
C ARG A 17 -1.03 -11.67 3.54
N GLY A 18 -2.07 -11.00 3.04
CA GLY A 18 -2.09 -10.42 1.70
C GLY A 18 -1.31 -9.11 1.59
N ASP A 19 -1.13 -8.36 2.68
CA ASP A 19 -0.51 -7.02 2.63
C ASP A 19 0.94 -7.03 2.13
N PRO A 20 1.81 -8.00 2.50
CA PRO A 20 3.16 -8.09 1.92
C PRO A 20 3.15 -8.24 0.39
N HIS A 21 2.15 -8.93 -0.17
CA HIS A 21 2.02 -9.11 -1.62
C HIS A 21 1.57 -7.82 -2.31
N VAL A 22 0.62 -7.09 -1.71
CA VAL A 22 0.23 -5.75 -2.19
C VAL A 22 1.42 -4.81 -2.18
N TRP A 23 2.21 -4.81 -1.10
CA TRP A 23 3.43 -3.99 -1.00
C TRP A 23 4.41 -4.25 -2.14
N ALA A 24 4.71 -5.52 -2.42
CA ALA A 24 5.59 -5.90 -3.53
C ALA A 24 4.99 -5.52 -4.90
N ALA A 25 3.69 -5.73 -5.09
CA ALA A 25 3.00 -5.41 -6.34
C ALA A 25 2.93 -3.90 -6.61
N MET A 26 2.67 -3.08 -5.59
CA MET A 26 2.70 -1.62 -5.70
C MET A 26 4.11 -1.11 -6.02
N ARG A 27 5.13 -1.65 -5.36
CA ARG A 27 6.53 -1.32 -5.67
C ARG A 27 6.85 -1.58 -7.14
N GLU A 28 6.43 -2.72 -7.68
CA GLU A 28 6.62 -3.04 -9.10
C GLU A 28 5.83 -2.07 -10.00
N TYR A 29 4.56 -1.84 -9.69
CA TYR A 29 3.67 -0.95 -10.46
C TYR A 29 4.20 0.49 -10.55
N LEU A 30 4.88 0.95 -9.50
CA LEU A 30 5.44 2.30 -9.38
C LEU A 30 6.91 2.40 -9.80
N ARG A 31 7.53 1.30 -10.28
CA ARG A 31 8.94 1.25 -10.63
C ARG A 31 9.34 2.36 -11.58
N GLY A 32 10.32 3.17 -11.19
CA GLY A 32 10.88 4.23 -12.02
C GLY A 32 9.99 5.46 -12.17
N ARG A 33 8.81 5.50 -11.54
CA ARG A 33 7.96 6.70 -11.57
C ARG A 33 8.55 7.77 -10.64
N PRO A 34 8.66 9.02 -11.09
CA PRO A 34 9.25 10.09 -10.28
C PRO A 34 8.42 10.35 -9.03
N LEU A 35 9.09 10.69 -7.93
CA LEU A 35 8.42 11.10 -6.69
C LEU A 35 7.77 12.48 -6.88
N PRO A 36 6.45 12.65 -6.61
CA PRO A 36 5.78 13.95 -6.65
C PRO A 36 6.38 14.98 -5.69
N ASP A 37 6.06 16.25 -5.90
CA ASP A 37 6.68 17.35 -5.16
C ASP A 37 5.98 17.72 -3.86
N ASP A 38 4.79 17.15 -3.58
CA ASP A 38 4.02 17.42 -2.37
C ASP A 38 3.30 16.18 -1.83
N ALA A 39 2.95 16.24 -0.54
CA ALA A 39 2.31 15.16 0.22
C ALA A 39 0.98 14.70 -0.38
N PHE A 40 0.19 15.64 -0.92
CA PHE A 40 -1.14 15.34 -1.44
C PHE A 40 -1.04 14.56 -2.75
N ALA A 41 -0.17 15.00 -3.67
CA ALA A 41 0.12 14.30 -4.91
C ALA A 41 0.73 12.92 -4.65
N THR A 42 1.66 12.80 -3.70
CA THR A 42 2.21 11.49 -3.30
C THR A 42 1.13 10.56 -2.78
N ARG A 43 0.29 11.02 -1.84
CA ARG A 43 -0.82 10.21 -1.30
C ARG A 43 -1.75 9.72 -2.41
N ARG A 44 -2.15 10.60 -3.34
CA ARG A 44 -3.04 10.23 -4.44
C ARG A 44 -2.47 9.14 -5.32
N VAL A 45 -1.20 9.27 -5.74
CA VAL A 45 -0.56 8.24 -6.58
C VAL A 45 -0.46 6.90 -5.85
N LEU A 46 -0.24 6.90 -4.53
CA LEU A 46 -0.22 5.68 -3.72
C LEU A 46 -1.60 5.04 -3.58
N GLU A 47 -2.65 5.83 -3.38
CA GLU A 47 -4.04 5.35 -3.31
C GLU A 47 -4.51 4.80 -4.66
N GLU A 48 -4.14 5.45 -5.77
CA GLU A 48 -4.37 4.97 -7.13
C GLU A 48 -3.64 3.66 -7.39
N ALA A 49 -2.34 3.57 -7.05
CA ALA A 49 -1.57 2.34 -7.20
C ALA A 49 -2.13 1.19 -6.36
N PHE A 50 -2.61 1.45 -5.15
CA PHE A 50 -3.30 0.45 -4.35
C PHE A 50 -4.57 -0.03 -5.06
N THR A 51 -5.39 0.90 -5.56
CA THR A 51 -6.63 0.59 -6.27
C THR A 51 -6.38 -0.26 -7.50
N GLU A 52 -5.33 0.04 -8.28
CA GLU A 52 -4.94 -0.74 -9.45
C GLU A 52 -4.49 -2.16 -9.08
N VAL A 53 -3.76 -2.30 -7.98
CA VAL A 53 -3.23 -3.60 -7.53
C VAL A 53 -4.32 -4.47 -6.87
N VAL A 54 -5.23 -3.86 -6.11
CA VAL A 54 -6.20 -4.58 -5.25
C VAL A 54 -7.59 -4.64 -5.87
N GLY A 55 -7.90 -3.73 -6.80
CA GLY A 55 -9.21 -3.61 -7.45
C GLY A 55 -10.23 -2.75 -6.69
N VAL A 56 -9.87 -2.23 -5.52
CA VAL A 56 -10.73 -1.33 -4.72
C VAL A 56 -9.90 -0.21 -4.09
N ALA A 57 -10.53 0.94 -3.87
CA ALA A 57 -9.89 2.05 -3.19
C ALA A 57 -9.58 1.72 -1.73
N PRO A 58 -8.48 2.24 -1.15
CA PRO A 58 -8.14 2.06 0.26
C PRO A 58 -8.99 2.97 1.15
N GLN A 59 -10.30 3.07 0.90
CA GLN A 59 -11.20 3.88 1.70
C GLN A 59 -11.60 3.10 2.95
N TRP A 60 -11.38 3.69 4.12
CA TRP A 60 -11.89 3.15 5.36
C TRP A 60 -13.30 3.70 5.62
N LEU A 61 -14.28 2.80 5.77
CA LEU A 61 -15.62 3.13 6.22
C LEU A 61 -15.76 2.72 7.70
N PRO A 62 -16.14 3.64 8.61
CA PRO A 62 -16.33 3.32 10.02
C PRO A 62 -17.31 2.14 10.20
N GLY A 63 -16.87 1.09 10.91
CA GLY A 63 -17.68 -0.10 11.18
C GLY A 63 -17.57 -1.21 10.14
N GLN A 64 -16.73 -1.05 9.11
CA GLN A 64 -16.42 -2.11 8.15
C GLN A 64 -14.94 -2.49 8.27
N ASP A 65 -14.67 -3.59 8.99
CA ASP A 65 -13.37 -4.25 8.98
C ASP A 65 -13.24 -4.99 7.64
N GLU A 66 -12.97 -4.24 6.57
CA GLU A 66 -12.87 -4.79 5.23
C GLU A 66 -11.50 -5.42 5.02
N ALA A 67 -11.39 -6.61 5.61
CA ALA A 67 -10.48 -7.65 5.16
C ALA A 67 -11.00 -8.18 3.81
N ILE A 68 -10.32 -7.84 2.72
CA ILE A 68 -10.77 -8.18 1.36
C ILE A 68 -9.94 -9.34 0.82
N PRO A 69 -10.58 -10.42 0.34
CA PRO A 69 -9.86 -11.48 -0.34
C PRO A 69 -9.41 -11.01 -1.73
N VAL A 70 -8.11 -11.03 -1.99
CA VAL A 70 -7.53 -10.75 -3.29
C VAL A 70 -6.98 -12.07 -3.86
N ALA A 71 -7.73 -12.65 -4.81
CA ALA A 71 -7.47 -14.01 -5.28
C ALA A 71 -6.04 -14.22 -5.82
N GLN A 72 -5.46 -13.21 -6.46
CA GLN A 72 -4.11 -13.29 -7.02
C GLN A 72 -2.98 -13.39 -5.97
N PHE A 73 -3.29 -13.08 -4.70
CA PHE A 73 -2.33 -13.16 -3.59
C PHE A 73 -2.51 -14.42 -2.73
N ARG A 74 -3.38 -15.35 -3.16
CA ARG A 74 -3.55 -16.63 -2.49
C ARG A 74 -2.44 -17.60 -2.93
N THR A 75 -1.75 -18.16 -1.95
CA THR A 75 -0.66 -19.12 -2.11
C THR A 75 -0.98 -20.52 -1.55
N GLY A 76 -2.12 -20.67 -0.87
CA GLY A 76 -2.52 -21.88 -0.15
C GLY A 76 -2.10 -21.91 1.33
N SER A 77 -1.64 -20.80 1.90
CA SER A 77 -1.03 -20.76 3.24
C SER A 77 -2.00 -20.79 4.44
N GLY A 78 -3.32 -20.82 4.20
CA GLY A 78 -4.35 -20.93 5.23
C GLY A 78 -5.47 -19.89 5.13
N ILE A 79 -6.18 -19.66 6.24
CA ILE A 79 -7.46 -18.91 6.27
C ILE A 79 -7.30 -17.43 5.91
N SER A 80 -6.19 -16.79 6.29
CA SER A 80 -5.93 -15.37 6.00
C SER A 80 -5.07 -15.14 4.75
N ASP A 81 -4.85 -16.19 3.97
CA ASP A 81 -4.02 -16.18 2.77
C ASP A 81 -4.67 -15.35 1.66
N GLY A 82 -3.92 -14.43 1.08
CA GLY A 82 -4.43 -13.47 0.10
C GLY A 82 -5.47 -12.49 0.63
N ILE A 83 -5.66 -12.37 1.95
CA ILE A 83 -6.56 -11.36 2.52
C ILE A 83 -5.77 -10.08 2.81
N VAL A 84 -6.28 -8.94 2.33
CA VAL A 84 -5.69 -7.60 2.45
C VAL A 84 -6.52 -6.78 3.43
N SER A 85 -5.87 -6.01 4.30
CA SER A 85 -6.57 -5.16 5.28
C SER A 85 -6.69 -3.72 4.75
N LEU A 86 -7.90 -3.29 4.40
CA LEU A 86 -8.10 -1.89 3.98
C LEU A 86 -7.69 -0.91 5.07
N HIS A 87 -8.08 -1.16 6.32
CA HIS A 87 -7.69 -0.33 7.47
C HIS A 87 -6.17 -0.17 7.60
N TYR A 88 -5.40 -1.25 7.48
CA TYR A 88 -3.94 -1.18 7.52
C TYR A 88 -3.40 -0.28 6.41
N TRP A 89 -3.93 -0.39 5.19
CA TRP A 89 -3.48 0.43 4.07
C TRP A 89 -3.84 1.91 4.23
N SER A 90 -5.07 2.22 4.61
CA SER A 90 -5.54 3.60 4.81
C SER A 90 -4.83 4.31 5.96
N CYS A 91 -4.65 3.62 7.08
CA CYS A 91 -4.24 4.22 8.35
C CYS A 91 -2.77 4.00 8.69
N THR A 92 -2.08 3.05 8.05
CA THR A 92 -0.68 2.71 8.37
C THR A 92 0.23 2.75 7.14
N ALA A 93 -0.01 1.91 6.13
CA ALA A 93 0.95 1.72 5.04
C ALA A 93 1.08 2.94 4.12
N ILE A 94 -0.03 3.53 3.66
CA ILE A 94 0.00 4.73 2.82
C ILE A 94 0.55 5.93 3.60
N PRO A 95 0.10 6.23 4.83
CA PRO A 95 0.73 7.27 5.66
C PRO A 95 2.25 7.08 5.82
N LEU A 96 2.71 5.86 6.11
CA LEU A 96 4.14 5.56 6.23
C LEU A 96 4.92 5.91 4.95
N LEU A 97 4.37 5.60 3.78
CA LEU A 97 5.01 5.90 2.49
C LEU A 97 5.02 7.40 2.19
N VAL A 98 3.96 8.12 2.56
CA VAL A 98 3.91 9.59 2.47
C VAL A 98 4.94 10.23 3.40
N ASP A 99 5.08 9.77 4.63
CA ASP A 99 6.08 10.27 5.58
C ASP A 99 7.51 10.06 5.05
N ARG A 100 7.78 8.91 4.43
CA ARG A 100 9.08 8.64 3.77
C ARG A 100 9.34 9.60 2.61
N ALA A 101 8.31 9.92 1.84
CA ALA A 101 8.43 10.89 0.75
C ALA A 101 8.73 12.30 1.27
N GLY A 102 8.05 12.71 2.34
CA GLY A 102 8.27 14.01 3.00
C GLY A 102 9.70 14.13 3.53
N ALA A 103 10.18 13.09 4.22
CA ALA A 103 11.56 13.04 4.68
C ALA A 103 12.59 13.15 3.53
N ALA A 104 12.29 12.63 2.34
CA ALA A 104 13.17 12.69 1.19
C ALA A 104 13.10 14.02 0.41
N LYS A 105 11.93 14.69 0.41
CA LYS A 105 11.68 15.95 -0.31
C LYS A 105 11.82 17.21 0.55
N GLY A 106 11.80 17.07 1.88
CA GLY A 106 11.94 18.15 2.84
C GLY A 106 10.65 18.91 3.16
N TRP A 107 9.51 18.20 3.22
CA TRP A 107 8.21 18.73 3.67
C TRP A 107 7.55 17.85 4.72
#